data_AF-A0AAW6A8X1-F1
#
_entry.id   AF-A0AAW6A8X1-F1
#
_cell.length_a   1.000
_cell.length_b   1.000
_cell.length_c   1.000
_cell.angle_alpha   90.00
_cell.angle_beta   90.00
_cell.angle_gamma   90.00
#
_symmetry.space_group_name_H-M   'P 1'
#
loop_
_entity.id
_entity.type
_entity.pdbx_description
1 polymer ?
#
loop_
_entity_poly.entity_id
_entity_poly.type
_entity_poly.pdbx_seq_one_letter_code
_entity_poly.pdbx_strand_id
1 'polypeptide(L)'
;MDRDSVRKIVQNYIDKNKLSNPEFSRKAKINDRTVRRLLNSEESISDSNLKKLASACVQPKFAVVGFNSGKVYFRGEHHSDCTRWINEQVRTGNTLHTSRRTYLDMNEPMLIQRLPEDS
;
A
#
# COMPACT_ATOMS: atom_id res chain seq x y z
N MET A 1 -15.75 5.34 -6.49
CA MET A 1 -14.40 5.42 -7.10
C MET A 1 -14.57 5.26 -8.60
N ASP A 2 -13.83 5.98 -9.46
CA ASP A 2 -14.06 5.86 -10.91
C ASP A 2 -13.58 4.49 -11.44
N ARG A 3 -14.50 3.73 -12.06
CA ARG A 3 -14.23 2.37 -12.56
C ARG A 3 -13.21 2.38 -13.69
N ASP A 4 -13.31 3.32 -14.61
CA ASP A 4 -12.44 3.37 -15.79
C ASP A 4 -10.99 3.71 -15.40
N SER A 5 -10.82 4.60 -14.43
CA SER A 5 -9.52 4.87 -13.82
C SER A 5 -8.91 3.61 -13.20
N VAL A 6 -9.70 2.84 -12.42
CA VAL A 6 -9.22 1.57 -11.83
C VAL A 6 -8.89 0.54 -12.91
N ARG A 7 -9.71 0.43 -13.96
CA ARG A 7 -9.44 -0.47 -15.09
C ARG A 7 -8.10 -0.15 -15.74
N LYS A 8 -7.83 1.13 -16.03
CA LYS A 8 -6.55 1.58 -16.61
C LYS A 8 -5.35 1.26 -15.71
N ILE A 9 -5.46 1.53 -14.42
CA ILE A 9 -4.39 1.25 -13.45
C ILE A 9 -4.10 -0.26 -13.38
N VAL A 10 -5.14 -1.09 -13.28
CA VAL A 10 -5.01 -2.55 -13.22
C VAL A 10 -4.43 -3.10 -14.52
N GLN A 11 -4.92 -2.66 -15.68
CA GLN A 11 -4.40 -3.08 -16.97
C GLN A 11 -2.91 -2.73 -17.12
N ASN A 12 -2.54 -1.48 -16.87
CA ASN A 12 -1.15 -1.03 -16.92
C ASN A 12 -0.25 -1.83 -15.96
N TYR A 13 -0.74 -2.14 -14.76
CA TYR A 13 -0.01 -2.95 -13.79
C TYR A 13 0.21 -4.37 -14.30
N ILE A 14 -0.84 -5.02 -14.81
CA ILE A 14 -0.76 -6.37 -15.37
C ILE A 14 0.24 -6.41 -16.53
N ASP A 15 0.14 -5.47 -17.45
CA ASP A 15 1.01 -5.39 -18.64
C ASP A 15 2.48 -5.14 -18.26
N LYS A 16 2.74 -4.16 -17.38
CA LYS A 16 4.10 -3.83 -16.91
C LYS A 16 4.77 -5.03 -16.23
N ASN A 17 4.02 -5.79 -15.43
CA ASN A 17 4.53 -6.91 -14.66
C ASN A 17 4.41 -8.26 -15.41
N LYS A 18 3.93 -8.25 -16.67
CA LYS A 18 3.70 -9.45 -17.49
C LYS A 18 2.88 -10.53 -16.77
N LEU A 19 1.87 -10.11 -16.01
CA LEU A 19 1.02 -11.00 -15.24
C LEU A 19 -0.16 -11.50 -16.08
N SER A 20 -0.65 -12.69 -15.75
CA SER A 20 -1.97 -13.16 -16.17
C SER A 20 -3.06 -12.68 -15.19
N ASN A 21 -4.33 -12.63 -15.63
CA ASN A 21 -5.46 -12.28 -14.76
C ASN A 21 -5.54 -13.15 -13.48
N PRO A 22 -5.31 -14.48 -13.53
CA PRO A 22 -5.29 -15.31 -12.32
C PRO A 22 -4.11 -15.01 -11.38
N GLU A 23 -2.96 -14.57 -11.89
CA GLU A 23 -1.82 -14.15 -11.06
C GLU A 23 -2.11 -12.84 -10.35
N PHE A 24 -2.66 -11.86 -11.06
CA PHE A 24 -3.09 -10.61 -10.46
C PHE A 24 -4.21 -10.82 -9.44
N SER A 25 -5.20 -11.66 -9.75
CA SER A 25 -6.27 -12.07 -8.83
C SER A 25 -5.73 -12.61 -7.50
N ARG A 26 -4.72 -13.49 -7.55
CA ARG A 26 -4.04 -14.01 -6.36
C ARG A 26 -3.35 -12.90 -5.57
N LYS A 27 -2.63 -12.00 -6.24
CA LYS A 27 -1.98 -10.84 -5.60
C LYS A 27 -3.00 -9.93 -4.91
N ALA A 28 -4.10 -9.62 -5.58
CA ALA A 28 -5.17 -8.76 -5.08
C ALA A 28 -6.08 -9.44 -4.05
N LYS A 29 -5.92 -10.75 -3.81
CA LYS A 29 -6.77 -11.57 -2.95
C LYS A 29 -8.26 -11.39 -3.28
N ILE A 30 -8.57 -11.37 -4.58
CA ILE A 30 -9.92 -11.18 -5.12
C ILE A 30 -10.20 -12.26 -6.16
N ASN A 31 -11.48 -12.60 -6.37
CA ASN A 31 -11.86 -13.60 -7.36
C ASN A 31 -11.44 -13.16 -8.77
N ASP A 32 -10.84 -14.07 -9.55
CA ASP A 32 -10.45 -13.88 -10.95
C ASP A 32 -11.63 -13.43 -11.82
N ARG A 33 -12.85 -13.91 -11.54
CA ARG A 33 -14.05 -13.42 -12.22
C ARG A 33 -14.24 -11.91 -12.04
N THR A 34 -13.91 -11.35 -10.88
CA THR A 34 -14.01 -9.91 -10.63
C THR A 34 -12.95 -9.14 -11.41
N VAL A 35 -11.74 -9.69 -11.57
CA VAL A 35 -10.70 -9.10 -12.42
C VAL A 35 -11.16 -9.08 -13.88
N ARG A 36 -11.67 -10.22 -14.40
CA ARG A 36 -12.21 -10.28 -15.76
C ARG A 36 -13.40 -9.35 -15.98
N ARG A 37 -14.28 -9.19 -14.98
CA ARG A 37 -15.39 -8.23 -15.03
C ARG A 37 -14.91 -6.78 -15.12
N LEU A 38 -13.82 -6.44 -14.44
CA LEU A 38 -13.24 -5.11 -14.51
C LEU A 38 -12.66 -4.82 -15.89
N LEU A 39 -11.95 -5.80 -16.46
CA LEU A 39 -11.19 -5.62 -17.71
C LEU A 39 -12.04 -5.81 -18.97
N ASN A 40 -12.97 -6.76 -18.97
CA ASN A 40 -13.59 -7.29 -20.20
C ASN A 40 -15.13 -7.18 -20.25
N SER A 41 -15.77 -6.64 -19.21
CA SER A 41 -17.24 -6.53 -19.13
C SER A 41 -17.64 -5.10 -18.78
N GLU A 42 -18.93 -4.79 -18.84
CA GLU A 42 -19.54 -3.58 -18.24
C GLU A 42 -20.32 -3.90 -16.96
N GLU A 43 -20.26 -5.15 -16.50
CA GLU A 43 -20.89 -5.57 -15.25
C GLU A 43 -20.43 -4.69 -14.07
N SER A 44 -21.40 -4.29 -13.25
CA SER A 44 -21.14 -3.47 -12.07
C SER A 44 -20.21 -4.18 -11.08
N ILE A 45 -19.32 -3.40 -10.48
CA ILE A 45 -18.37 -3.85 -9.45
C ILE A 45 -18.54 -2.93 -8.25
N SER A 46 -18.63 -3.52 -7.06
CA SER A 46 -18.75 -2.74 -5.83
C SER A 46 -17.52 -1.87 -5.60
N ASP A 47 -17.72 -0.69 -5.01
CA ASP A 47 -16.63 0.22 -4.63
C ASP A 47 -15.58 -0.46 -3.72
N SER A 48 -16.00 -1.39 -2.86
CA SER A 48 -15.11 -2.18 -2.01
C SER A 48 -14.13 -3.04 -2.82
N ASN A 49 -14.61 -3.64 -3.91
CA ASN A 49 -13.78 -4.45 -4.80
C ASN A 49 -12.90 -3.57 -5.69
N LEU A 50 -13.41 -2.43 -6.17
CA LEU A 50 -12.61 -1.44 -6.91
C LEU A 50 -11.43 -0.93 -6.07
N LYS A 51 -11.66 -0.62 -4.78
CA LYS A 51 -10.60 -0.25 -3.84
C LYS A 51 -9.54 -1.34 -3.71
N LYS A 52 -9.94 -2.59 -3.49
CA LYS A 52 -8.99 -3.73 -3.39
C LYS A 52 -8.14 -3.90 -4.66
N LEU A 53 -8.76 -3.79 -5.84
CA LEU A 53 -8.08 -3.90 -7.14
C LEU A 53 -7.06 -2.78 -7.34
N ALA A 54 -7.45 -1.53 -7.05
CA ALA A 54 -6.54 -0.39 -7.12
C ALA A 54 -5.38 -0.52 -6.12
N SER A 55 -5.67 -0.88 -4.86
CA SER A 55 -4.65 -1.06 -3.83
C SER A 55 -3.65 -2.17 -4.15
N ALA A 56 -4.06 -3.22 -4.87
CA ALA A 56 -3.15 -4.28 -5.31
C ALA A 56 -2.12 -3.81 -6.36
N CYS A 57 -2.41 -2.72 -7.06
CA CYS A 57 -1.54 -2.13 -8.07
C CYS A 57 -0.53 -1.14 -7.48
N VAL A 58 -0.68 -0.77 -6.20
CA VAL A 58 0.24 0.12 -5.52
C VAL A 58 1.60 -0.56 -5.45
N GLN A 59 2.58 0.00 -6.18
CA GLN A 59 3.97 -0.41 -6.10
C GLN A 59 4.63 0.42 -5.01
N PRO A 60 5.01 -0.18 -3.86
CA PRO A 60 5.72 0.57 -2.85
C PRO A 60 7.07 1.01 -3.41
N LYS A 61 7.31 2.32 -3.38
CA LYS A 61 8.59 2.94 -3.76
C LYS A 61 9.44 3.27 -2.54
N PHE A 62 8.85 3.21 -1.36
CA PHE A 62 9.51 3.50 -0.10
C PHE A 62 9.24 2.41 0.93
N ALA A 63 10.19 2.22 1.83
CA ALA A 63 10.06 1.33 2.97
C ALA A 63 10.52 2.04 4.26
N VAL A 64 9.83 1.76 5.36
CA VAL A 64 10.29 2.09 6.71
C VAL A 64 11.09 0.89 7.21
N VAL A 65 12.36 1.11 7.50
CA VAL A 65 13.33 0.06 7.85
C VAL A 65 13.98 0.38 9.19
N GLY A 66 14.13 -0.62 10.05
CA GLY A 66 14.87 -0.50 11.30
C GLY A 66 16.35 -0.22 11.03
N PHE A 67 16.89 0.85 11.63
CA PHE A 67 18.28 1.28 11.43
C PHE A 67 19.27 0.18 11.83
N ASN A 68 19.01 -0.52 12.94
CA ASN A 68 19.92 -1.53 13.46
C ASN A 68 19.66 -2.90 12.81
N SER A 69 18.38 -3.26 12.63
CA SER A 69 18.01 -4.62 12.21
C SER A 69 17.91 -4.81 10.70
N GLY A 70 17.75 -3.73 9.92
CA GLY A 70 17.39 -3.82 8.51
C GLY A 70 15.98 -4.38 8.27
N LYS A 71 15.17 -4.58 9.32
CA LYS A 71 13.82 -5.14 9.21
C LYS A 71 12.88 -4.13 8.55
N VAL A 72 12.11 -4.58 7.56
CA VAL A 72 11.06 -3.77 6.92
C VAL A 72 9.80 -3.80 7.79
N TYR A 73 9.40 -2.63 8.31
CA TYR A 73 8.20 -2.45 9.12
C TYR A 73 6.98 -2.03 8.30
N PHE A 74 7.19 -1.19 7.28
CA PHE A 74 6.13 -0.67 6.43
C PHE A 74 6.63 -0.41 5.01
N ARG A 75 5.74 -0.44 4.03
CA ARG A 75 6.01 -0.12 2.62
C ARG A 75 4.95 0.84 2.09
N GLY A 76 5.37 1.94 1.50
CA GLY A 76 4.50 3.00 0.99
C GLY A 76 4.81 3.35 -0.47
N GLU A 77 3.80 3.85 -1.18
CA GLU A 77 3.99 4.37 -2.53
C GLU A 77 4.75 5.70 -2.52
N HIS A 78 4.42 6.56 -1.56
CA HIS A 78 5.03 7.86 -1.39
C HIS A 78 5.78 7.94 -0.06
N HIS A 79 6.80 8.79 -0.01
CA HIS A 79 7.53 9.08 1.23
C HIS A 79 6.59 9.54 2.35
N SER A 80 5.55 10.32 2.02
CA SER A 80 4.53 10.78 2.96
C SER A 80 3.76 9.64 3.64
N ASP A 81 3.60 8.50 2.98
CA ASP A 81 2.91 7.35 3.55
C ASP A 81 3.74 6.72 4.66
N CYS A 82 5.06 6.61 4.44
CA CYS A 82 6.02 6.16 5.44
C CYS A 82 6.09 7.14 6.63
N THR A 83 6.13 8.45 6.38
CA THR A 83 6.10 9.46 7.45
C THR A 83 4.81 9.39 8.27
N ARG A 84 3.66 9.24 7.61
CA ARG A 84 2.36 9.09 8.27
C ARG A 84 2.34 7.85 9.15
N TRP A 85 2.78 6.71 8.62
CA TRP A 85 2.84 5.45 9.37
C TRP A 85 3.71 5.56 10.62
N ILE A 86 4.89 6.22 10.54
CA ILE A 86 5.75 6.47 11.71
C ILE A 86 5.02 7.32 12.75
N ASN A 87 4.35 8.39 12.32
CA ASN A 87 3.60 9.26 13.22
C ASN A 87 2.40 8.55 13.86
N GLU A 88 1.81 7.55 13.21
CA GLU A 88 0.75 6.71 13.80
C GLU A 88 1.27 5.77 14.90
N GLN A 89 2.58 5.50 14.95
CA GLN A 89 3.20 4.73 16.05
C GLN A 89 3.43 5.57 17.31
N VAL A 90 3.06 6.85 17.28
CA VAL A 90 3.12 7.71 18.45
C VAL A 90 2.12 7.26 19.50
N ARG A 91 2.60 6.96 20.71
CA ARG A 91 1.77 6.91 21.91
C ARG A 91 1.79 8.27 22.59
N THR A 92 0.61 8.87 22.73
CA THR A 92 0.42 9.98 23.66
C THR A 92 0.21 9.41 25.06
N GLY A 93 1.19 9.55 25.94
CA GLY A 93 0.99 9.24 27.36
C GLY A 93 -0.03 10.19 27.97
N ASN A 94 -1.01 9.66 28.70
CA ASN A 94 -1.91 10.45 29.54
C ASN A 94 -1.10 11.01 30.73
N THR A 95 -0.42 12.13 30.51
CA THR A 95 0.13 12.92 31.61
C THR A 95 -0.57 14.27 31.63
N LEU A 96 -1.40 14.42 32.67
CA LEU A 96 -2.03 15.65 33.09
C LEU A 96 -0.95 16.74 33.23
N HIS A 97 -1.12 17.79 32.41
CA HIS A 97 -0.49 19.10 32.51
C HIS A 97 1.05 19.19 32.28
N THR A 98 1.40 20.14 31.42
CA THR A 98 2.69 20.86 31.21
C THR A 98 3.75 20.38 30.22
N SER A 99 3.72 19.17 29.65
CA SER A 99 4.41 18.89 28.37
C SER A 99 4.05 17.49 27.91
N ARG A 100 3.19 17.35 26.90
CA ARG A 100 2.89 16.03 26.32
C ARG A 100 4.17 15.47 25.71
N ARG A 101 4.90 14.64 26.45
CA ARG A 101 6.01 13.87 25.90
C ARG A 101 5.42 12.88 24.92
N THR A 102 5.70 13.11 23.65
CA THR A 102 5.36 12.24 22.54
C THR A 102 6.39 11.13 22.49
N TYR A 103 5.97 9.88 22.71
CA TYR A 103 6.86 8.73 22.58
C TYR A 103 6.48 7.98 21.30
N LEU A 104 7.47 7.65 20.49
CA LEU A 104 7.29 6.69 19.41
C LEU A 104 7.42 5.29 20.01
N ASP A 105 6.40 4.45 19.84
CA ASP A 105 6.40 3.04 20.30
C ASP A 105 7.21 2.19 19.31
N MET A 106 8.52 2.44 19.24
CA MET A 106 9.44 1.77 18.32
C MET A 106 10.66 1.29 19.10
N ASN A 107 11.02 0.02 18.92
CA ASN A 107 12.12 -0.63 19.62
C ASN A 107 13.51 -0.26 19.06
N GLU A 108 13.56 0.49 17.95
CA GLU A 108 14.80 0.97 17.31
C GLU A 108 14.53 2.24 16.48
N PRO A 109 15.57 3.01 16.12
CA PRO A 109 15.44 4.10 15.15
C PRO A 109 15.01 3.60 13.77
N MET A 110 14.24 4.39 13.03
CA MET A 110 13.73 4.03 11.71
C MET A 110 14.30 4.92 10.62
N LEU A 111 14.53 4.35 9.43
CA LEU A 111 14.88 5.06 8.21
C LEU A 111 13.79 4.86 7.16
N ILE A 112 13.51 5.91 6.38
CA ILE A 112 12.73 5.79 5.14
C ILE A 112 13.72 5.60 4.00
N GLN A 113 13.65 4.45 3.34
CA GLN A 113 14.51 4.11 2.20
C GLN A 113 13.68 4.07 0.92
N ARG A 114 14.24 4.60 -0.18
CA ARG A 114 13.68 4.37 -1.52
C ARG A 114 14.00 2.94 -1.94
N LEU A 115 12.98 2.19 -2.30
CA LEU A 115 13.12 0.86 -2.86
C LEU A 115 13.66 0.98 -4.29
N PRO A 116 14.56 0.09 -4.72
CA PRO A 116 14.98 0.05 -6.12
C PRO A 116 13.76 -0.13 -7.01
N GLU A 117 13.69 0.66 -8.08
CA GLU A 117 12.68 0.44 -9.10
C GLU A 117 13.09 -0.83 -9.84
N ASP A 118 12.23 -1.86 -9.81
CA ASP A 118 12.42 -3.06 -10.62
C ASP A 118 12.63 -2.60 -12.07
N SER A 119 13.85 -2.82 -12.56
CA SER A 119 14.35 -2.38 -13.87
C SER A 119 13.78 -3.23 -15.00
#